data_AF-A0A1F8C172-F1
#
_entry.id   AF-A0A1F8C172-F1
#
_cell.length_a   1.000
_cell.length_b   1.000
_cell.length_c   1.000
_cell.angle_alpha   90.00
_cell.angle_beta   90.00
_cell.angle_gamma   90.00
#
_symmetry.space_group_name_H-M   'P 1'
#
loop_
_entity.id
_entity.type
_entity.pdbx_description
1 polymer ?
#
loop_
_entity_poly.entity_id
_entity_poly.type
_entity_poly.pdbx_seq_one_letter_code
_entity_poly.pdbx_strand_id
1 'polypeptide(L)'
;MLQRTQIMLDQNTKTDLELLSQATGKSISLLIREYLSTPIKKERRKVLKNKAKVNTAKVMLEMAKRAEQLGLGGPRDLAINHDYYLYGAPKVEK
;
A
#
# COMPACT_ATOMS: atom_id res chain seq x y z
N MET A 1 -3.86 -22.49 -3.70
CA MET A 1 -3.19 -23.61 -4.37
C MET A 1 -1.71 -23.60 -4.00
N LEU A 2 -1.07 -24.75 -3.79
CA LEU A 2 0.35 -24.84 -3.49
C LEU A 2 1.17 -25.00 -4.76
N GLN A 3 2.27 -24.27 -4.86
CA GLN A 3 3.23 -24.36 -5.96
C GLN A 3 4.46 -25.14 -5.48
N ARG A 4 5.02 -25.99 -6.35
CA ARG A 4 6.27 -26.71 -6.10
C ARG A 4 7.45 -25.78 -6.37
N THR A 5 8.34 -25.65 -5.41
CA THR A 5 9.56 -24.84 -5.52
C THR A 5 10.73 -25.64 -4.97
N GLN A 6 11.86 -25.61 -5.68
CA GLN A 6 13.12 -26.21 -5.22
C GLN A 6 13.99 -25.10 -4.63
N ILE A 7 14.52 -25.32 -3.43
CA ILE A 7 15.34 -24.36 -2.70
C ILE A 7 16.60 -25.11 -2.28
N MET A 8 17.76 -24.52 -2.56
CA MET A 8 19.04 -25.02 -2.05
C MET A 8 19.23 -24.50 -0.62
N LEU A 9 19.60 -25.39 0.29
CA LEU A 9 19.82 -25.09 1.69
C LEU A 9 21.21 -25.57 2.10
N ASP A 10 21.83 -24.85 3.02
CA ASP A 10 23.08 -25.26 3.62
C ASP A 10 22.87 -26.50 4.49
N GLN A 11 23.89 -27.35 4.58
CA GLN A 11 23.80 -28.61 5.31
C GLN A 11 23.38 -28.40 6.77
N ASN A 12 23.95 -27.42 7.45
CA ASN A 12 23.61 -27.10 8.84
C ASN A 12 22.13 -26.74 9.00
N THR A 13 21.61 -25.88 8.12
CA THR A 13 20.20 -25.46 8.16
C THR A 13 19.25 -26.63 7.94
N LYS A 14 19.63 -27.60 7.11
CA LYS A 14 18.85 -28.83 6.90
C LYS A 14 18.84 -29.68 8.17
N THR A 15 19.99 -29.87 8.80
CA THR A 15 20.10 -30.63 10.06
C THR A 15 19.30 -29.99 11.19
N ASP A 16 19.34 -28.66 11.31
CA ASP A 16 18.56 -27.92 12.31
C ASP A 16 17.04 -28.08 12.06
N LEU A 17 16.60 -28.04 10.80
CA LEU A 17 15.21 -28.26 10.43
C LEU A 17 14.74 -29.69 10.73
N GLU A 18 15.60 -30.69 10.55
CA GLU A 18 15.32 -32.09 10.92
C GLU A 18 15.15 -32.23 12.43
N LEU A 19 16.03 -31.61 13.22
CA LEU A 19 15.95 -31.61 14.68
C LEU A 19 14.66 -30.93 15.16
N LEU A 20 14.33 -29.76 14.60
CA LEU A 20 13.09 -29.05 14.92
C LEU A 20 11.84 -29.84 14.50
N SER A 21 11.90 -30.54 13.38
CA SER A 21 10.82 -31.42 12.91
C SER A 21 10.56 -32.54 13.91
N GLN A 22 11.61 -33.18 14.40
CA GLN A 22 11.50 -34.24 15.41
C GLN A 22 10.93 -33.71 16.74
N ALA A 23 11.41 -32.56 17.20
CA ALA A 23 10.97 -31.96 18.47
C ALA A 23 9.51 -31.49 18.43
N THR A 24 9.04 -30.98 17.28
CA THR A 24 7.69 -30.39 17.16
C THR A 24 6.65 -31.35 16.57
N GLY A 25 7.08 -32.47 15.98
CA GLY A 25 6.22 -33.40 15.24
C GLY A 25 5.66 -32.81 13.92
N LYS A 26 6.13 -31.62 13.50
CA LYS A 26 5.72 -30.99 12.24
C LYS A 26 6.62 -31.44 11.10
N SER A 27 6.09 -31.43 9.87
CA SER A 27 6.92 -31.68 8.69
C SER A 27 7.86 -30.51 8.41
N ILE A 28 9.04 -30.81 7.85
CA ILE A 28 10.03 -29.81 7.42
C ILE A 28 9.38 -28.76 6.49
N SER A 29 8.55 -29.21 5.56
CA SER A 29 7.82 -28.33 4.63
C SER A 29 6.87 -27.35 5.33
N LEU A 30 6.23 -27.78 6.42
CA LEU A 30 5.36 -26.92 7.21
C LEU A 30 6.18 -25.89 7.99
N LEU A 31 7.29 -26.31 8.61
CA LEU A 31 8.20 -25.42 9.32
C LEU A 31 8.76 -24.34 8.40
N ILE A 32 9.32 -24.72 7.25
CA ILE A 32 9.84 -23.76 6.25
C ILE A 32 8.76 -22.74 5.86
N ARG A 33 7.52 -23.19 5.67
CA ARG A 33 6.41 -22.30 5.31
C ARG A 33 6.07 -21.32 6.42
N GLU A 34 5.98 -21.78 7.66
CA GLU A 34 5.72 -20.92 8.82
C GLU A 34 6.82 -19.86 8.94
N TYR A 35 8.08 -20.28 8.90
CA TYR A 35 9.26 -19.41 8.99
C TYR A 35 9.37 -18.42 7.84
N LEU A 36 9.02 -18.79 6.60
CA LEU A 36 9.01 -17.85 5.48
C LEU A 36 7.82 -16.90 5.53
N SER A 37 6.66 -17.36 6.01
CA SER A 37 5.44 -16.56 5.98
C SER A 37 5.49 -15.33 6.88
N THR A 38 6.16 -15.42 8.03
CA THR A 38 6.26 -14.35 9.02
C THR A 38 7.08 -13.14 8.53
N PRO A 39 8.32 -13.28 8.03
CA PRO A 39 9.09 -12.16 7.48
C PRO A 39 8.47 -11.63 6.18
N ILE A 40 7.99 -12.49 5.28
CA ILE A 40 7.38 -12.06 4.01
C ILE A 40 6.14 -11.19 4.27
N LYS A 41 5.27 -11.56 5.22
CA LYS A 41 4.11 -10.73 5.59
C LYS A 41 4.54 -9.37 6.14
N LYS A 42 5.61 -9.33 6.94
CA LYS A 42 6.14 -8.08 7.51
C LYS A 42 6.69 -7.16 6.43
N GLU A 43 7.51 -7.68 5.52
CA GLU A 43 8.08 -6.92 4.40
C GLU A 43 7.01 -6.48 3.40
N ARG A 44 6.06 -7.35 3.06
CA ARG A 44 4.92 -6.99 2.19
C ARG A 44 4.14 -5.81 2.77
N ARG A 45 3.88 -5.78 4.07
CA ARG A 45 3.21 -4.64 4.73
C ARG A 45 4.01 -3.35 4.62
N LYS A 46 5.33 -3.39 4.77
CA LYS A 46 6.19 -2.21 4.59
C LYS A 46 6.15 -1.70 3.15
N VAL A 47 6.30 -2.60 2.17
CA VAL A 47 6.23 -2.24 0.74
C VAL A 47 4.87 -1.67 0.39
N LEU A 48 3.78 -2.27 0.88
CA LEU A 48 2.43 -1.74 0.67
C LEU A 48 2.25 -0.38 1.34
N LYS A 49 2.75 -0.15 2.55
CA LYS A 49 2.71 1.18 3.18
C LYS A 49 3.51 2.22 2.40
N ASN A 50 4.66 1.82 1.84
CA ASN A 50 5.49 2.71 1.02
C ASN A 50 4.85 3.00 -0.35
N LYS A 51 4.15 2.03 -0.96
CA LYS A 51 3.36 2.24 -2.17
C LYS A 51 2.05 3.00 -1.90
N ALA A 52 1.46 2.79 -0.72
CA ALA A 52 0.24 3.43 -0.24
C ALA A 52 0.50 4.81 0.38
N LYS A 53 1.75 5.27 0.45
CA LYS A 53 2.07 6.70 0.24
C LYS A 53 1.74 7.06 -1.21
N VAL A 54 0.48 6.85 -1.57
CA VAL A 54 -0.14 7.48 -2.72
C VAL A 54 0.06 8.96 -2.45
N ASN A 55 0.80 9.63 -3.33
CA ASN A 55 0.99 11.06 -3.24
C ASN A 55 -0.40 11.68 -3.38
N THR A 56 -1.04 12.02 -2.27
CA THR A 56 -2.43 12.51 -2.21
C THR A 56 -2.58 13.73 -3.10
N ALA A 57 -1.53 14.54 -3.22
CA ALA A 57 -1.45 15.66 -4.14
C ALA A 57 -1.55 15.22 -5.61
N LYS A 58 -0.93 14.09 -6.00
CA LYS A 58 -1.01 13.56 -7.37
C LYS A 58 -2.43 13.06 -7.70
N VAL A 59 -3.10 12.41 -6.75
CA VAL A 59 -4.49 11.97 -6.93
C VAL A 59 -5.44 13.15 -7.01
N MET A 60 -5.29 14.15 -6.14
CA MET A 60 -6.06 15.39 -6.20
C MET A 60 -5.83 16.15 -7.52
N LEU A 61 -4.59 16.19 -8.01
CA LEU A 61 -4.26 16.80 -9.30
C LEU A 61 -4.91 16.05 -10.47
N GLU A 62 -4.91 14.72 -10.46
CA GLU A 62 -5.58 13.92 -11.50
C GLU A 62 -7.11 14.09 -11.45
N MET A 63 -7.70 14.20 -10.25
CA MET A 63 -9.12 14.50 -10.08
C MET A 63 -9.48 15.90 -10.61
N ALA A 64 -8.66 16.92 -10.30
CA ALA A 64 -8.85 18.28 -10.80
C ALA A 64 -8.80 18.32 -12.34
N LYS A 65 -7.80 17.65 -12.97
CA LYS A 65 -7.70 17.56 -14.43
C LYS A 65 -8.90 16.86 -15.07
N ARG A 66 -9.44 15.82 -14.43
CA ARG A 66 -10.66 15.15 -14.91
C ARG A 66 -11.90 16.04 -14.77
N ALA A 67 -12.02 16.80 -13.69
CA ALA A 67 -13.11 17.76 -13.51
C ALA A 67 -13.08 18.86 -14.60
N GLU A 68 -11.89 19.40 -14.91
CA GLU A 68 -11.71 20.34 -16.02
C GLU A 68 -12.13 19.74 -17.37
N GLN A 69 -11.76 18.49 -17.65
CA GLN A 69 -12.16 17.79 -18.89
C GLN A 69 -13.66 17.56 -19.00
N LEU A 70 -14.35 17.40 -17.88
CA LEU A 70 -15.81 17.24 -17.81
C LEU A 70 -16.55 18.60 -17.77
N GLY A 71 -15.82 19.72 -17.88
CA GLY A 71 -16.39 21.07 -17.81
C GLY A 71 -16.86 21.48 -16.41
N LEU A 72 -16.51 20.70 -15.38
CA LEU A 72 -16.82 20.98 -13.98
C LEU A 72 -15.73 21.90 -13.43
N GLY A 73 -15.91 23.20 -13.61
CA GLY A 73 -15.02 24.25 -13.11
C GLY A 73 -15.72 25.16 -12.10
N GLY A 74 -15.04 25.45 -10.99
CA GLY A 74 -15.47 26.47 -10.03
C GLY A 74 -14.94 27.87 -10.41
N PRO A 75 -15.45 28.94 -9.76
CA PRO A 75 -14.92 30.28 -9.91
C PRO A 75 -13.42 30.34 -9.59
N ARG A 76 -12.63 31.01 -10.44
CA ARG A 76 -11.16 31.13 -10.25
C ARG A 76 -10.78 31.90 -8.98
N ASP A 77 -11.67 32.74 -8.52
CA ASP A 77 -11.57 33.60 -7.36
C ASP A 77 -12.30 33.03 -6.13
N LEU A 78 -12.70 31.75 -6.15
CA LEU A 78 -13.43 31.11 -5.05
C LEU A 78 -12.70 31.23 -3.70
N ALA A 79 -11.37 31.19 -3.67
CA ALA A 79 -10.61 31.36 -2.43
C ALA A 79 -10.82 32.74 -1.79
N ILE A 80 -10.97 33.79 -2.60
CA ILE A 80 -11.15 35.18 -2.16
C ILE A 80 -12.63 35.49 -1.94
N ASN A 81 -13.49 34.97 -2.80
CA ASN A 81 -14.91 35.29 -2.88
C ASN A 81 -15.81 34.15 -2.40
N HIS A 82 -15.33 33.27 -1.52
CA HIS A 82 -16.13 32.14 -1.02
C HIS A 82 -17.43 32.62 -0.36
N ASP A 83 -17.41 33.71 0.39
CA ASP A 83 -18.62 34.28 1.02
C ASP A 83 -19.63 34.81 0.01
N TYR A 84 -19.16 35.36 -1.12
CA TYR A 84 -20.05 35.76 -2.22
C TYR A 84 -20.74 34.54 -2.83
N TYR A 85 -20.00 33.47 -3.09
CA TYR A 85 -20.55 32.25 -3.71
C TYR A 85 -21.39 31.40 -2.77
N LEU A 86 -21.11 31.42 -1.46
CA LEU A 86 -21.81 30.61 -0.46
C LEU A 86 -22.98 31.36 0.20
N TYR A 87 -22.86 32.68 0.39
CA TYR A 87 -23.79 33.47 1.21
C TYR A 87 -24.29 34.75 0.53
N GLY A 88 -23.85 35.06 -0.70
CA GLY A 88 -24.30 36.25 -1.44
C GLY A 88 -23.73 37.58 -0.95
N ALA A 89 -22.62 37.55 -0.19
CA ALA A 89 -21.92 38.75 0.27
C ALA A 89 -21.32 39.55 -0.90
N PRO A 90 -21.15 40.88 -0.82
CA PRO A 90 -20.58 41.67 -1.92
C PRO A 90 -19.21 41.14 -2.38
N LYS A 91 -19.04 41.03 -3.70
CA LYS A 91 -17.84 40.48 -4.33
C LYS A 91 -16.64 41.41 -4.14
N VAL A 92 -15.50 40.86 -3.73
CA VAL A 92 -14.24 41.61 -3.64
C VAL A 92 -13.54 41.56 -5.00
N GLU A 93 -13.40 42.73 -5.63
CA GLU A 93 -12.58 42.93 -6.83
C GLU A 93 -11.18 43.40 -6.40
N LYS A 94 -10.14 42.79 -6.97
CA LYS A 94 -8.73 43.21 -6.79
C LYS A 94 -8.28 44.00 -8.00
#